data_AF-A0A429MUV8-F1
#
_entry.id   AF-A0A429MUV8-F1
#
_cell.length_a   1.000
_cell.length_b   1.000
_cell.length_c   1.000
_cell.angle_alpha   90.00
_cell.angle_beta   90.00
_cell.angle_gamma   90.00
#
_symmetry.space_group_name_H-M   'P 1'
#
loop_
_entity.id
_entity.type
_entity.pdbx_description
1 polymer ?
#
loop_
_entity_poly.entity_id
_entity_poly.type
_entity_poly.pdbx_seq_one_letter_code
_entity_poly.pdbx_strand_id
1 'polypeptide(L)'
;MSEQASQNYSFQAEVAQLLHLVTHSLYSNPEIFLRELISNASDACDKLRFEGINHPEYYENDPNLHVRISLNKEDKTLTISDNGIGLSQQEAIDNLGTIAKSGTKDFMAKLTGDQKADAQLIGQFGVGFYSGFIVADKITVESRRAGLDASEGVRWISGGTGEFEVQQIDKASRGTDIILHLRDDALDYLESYKVKQIVNKYSDHISLPIEMQKEVWQEEEVAEGEEPKGGQMVKTDEWEAINSASALWTRNKSEVTEEQYVEFYKNLTHDFEAPLAWAHNRVEGSTEYTQLLYIPSKAPHDIFTREAKAGIKLYVKRVFIMDDADNLIPNYLRFVQGVVDSADLPLNVSRELLQESRDVKTIREGNARRVLTLLDGLAKSEDEKDQEKFKTFYTEFGSVLKEGLGEDFGNRERILKLLRYATSTNDEVTTSFADYKARMKEGQKAIYYVTAESLAAAKNSPQLELFKKKGIEVLLMAERVDEWAMNFVHEF
;
A
#
# COMPACT_ATOMS: atom_id res chain seq x y z
N MET A 1 -34.29 -26.34 -4.87
CA MET A 1 -32.97 -25.77 -5.15
C MET A 1 -32.40 -26.58 -6.30
N SER A 2 -32.46 -26.04 -7.51
CA SER A 2 -31.82 -26.67 -8.66
C SER A 2 -30.38 -26.17 -8.70
N GLU A 3 -29.46 -26.94 -8.13
CA GLU A 3 -28.03 -26.73 -8.39
C GLU A 3 -27.82 -26.84 -9.91
N GLN A 4 -27.37 -25.74 -10.52
CA GLN A 4 -26.96 -25.77 -11.92
C GLN A 4 -25.65 -26.57 -12.05
N ALA A 5 -25.41 -27.12 -13.24
CA ALA A 5 -24.22 -27.91 -13.52
C ALA A 5 -22.94 -27.09 -13.27
N SER A 6 -22.07 -27.65 -12.46
CA SER A 6 -20.72 -27.16 -12.23
C SER A 6 -19.90 -27.12 -13.53
N GLN A 7 -19.06 -26.09 -13.66
CA GLN A 7 -18.18 -25.88 -14.81
C GLN A 7 -16.73 -25.82 -14.33
N ASN A 8 -15.87 -26.61 -14.98
CA ASN A 8 -14.44 -26.63 -14.71
C ASN A 8 -13.70 -25.70 -15.68
N TYR A 9 -12.76 -24.96 -15.12
CA TYR A 9 -11.90 -24.02 -15.81
C TYR A 9 -10.45 -24.30 -15.46
N SER A 10 -9.55 -24.03 -16.40
CA SER A 10 -8.11 -24.05 -16.14
C SER A 10 -7.63 -22.63 -15.84
N PHE A 11 -6.71 -22.51 -14.88
CA PHE A 11 -5.97 -21.28 -14.66
C PHE A 11 -5.17 -20.91 -15.91
N GLN A 12 -4.95 -19.61 -16.11
CA GLN A 12 -3.95 -19.17 -17.08
C GLN A 12 -2.55 -19.67 -16.65
N ALA A 13 -1.66 -19.90 -17.62
CA ALA A 13 -0.37 -20.52 -17.37
C ALA A 13 0.47 -19.78 -16.32
N GLU A 14 0.37 -18.45 -16.29
CA GLU A 14 1.02 -17.58 -15.31
C GLU A 14 0.53 -17.83 -13.88
N VAL A 15 -0.78 -18.04 -13.70
CA VAL A 15 -1.38 -18.31 -12.38
C VAL A 15 -0.99 -19.69 -11.87
N ALA A 16 -0.98 -20.69 -12.74
CA ALA A 16 -0.55 -22.05 -12.38
C ALA A 16 0.91 -22.08 -11.90
N GLN A 17 1.79 -21.33 -12.58
CA GLN A 17 3.19 -21.19 -12.15
C GLN A 17 3.32 -20.43 -10.82
N LEU A 18 2.52 -19.38 -10.62
CA LEU A 18 2.51 -18.62 -9.37
C LEU A 18 2.03 -19.48 -8.19
N LEU A 19 0.95 -20.24 -8.34
CA LEU A 19 0.44 -21.15 -7.32
C LEU A 19 1.50 -22.18 -6.91
N HIS A 20 2.22 -22.75 -7.87
CA HIS A 20 3.34 -23.67 -7.60
C HIS A 20 4.45 -22.99 -6.78
N LEU A 21 4.78 -21.73 -7.08
CA LEU A 21 5.78 -20.95 -6.36
C LEU A 21 5.34 -20.56 -4.94
N VAL A 22 4.11 -20.08 -4.79
CA VAL A 22 3.52 -19.71 -3.48
C VAL A 22 3.47 -20.90 -2.54
N THR A 23 3.16 -22.08 -3.05
CA THR A 23 3.03 -23.31 -2.24
C THR A 23 4.37 -23.96 -1.88
N HIS A 24 5.43 -23.77 -2.69
CA HIS A 24 6.69 -24.54 -2.54
C HIS A 24 7.96 -23.70 -2.35
N SER A 25 7.93 -22.38 -2.51
CA SER A 25 9.16 -21.59 -2.55
C SER A 25 9.14 -20.29 -1.76
N LEU A 26 7.99 -19.87 -1.22
CA LEU A 26 7.84 -18.54 -0.66
C LEU A 26 7.24 -18.56 0.75
N TYR A 27 7.88 -17.77 1.63
CA TYR A 27 7.51 -17.37 2.98
C TYR A 27 8.11 -18.12 4.18
N SER A 28 8.94 -17.37 4.91
CA SER A 28 9.31 -17.60 6.30
C SER A 28 8.20 -17.22 7.29
N ASN A 29 7.10 -16.58 6.85
CA ASN A 29 6.03 -16.10 7.72
C ASN A 29 4.62 -16.38 7.16
N PRO A 30 4.01 -17.53 7.50
CA PRO A 30 2.72 -17.95 6.92
C PRO A 30 1.55 -17.06 7.34
N GLU A 31 1.65 -16.26 8.39
CA GLU A 31 0.54 -15.44 8.92
C GLU A 31 0.03 -14.35 7.97
N ILE A 32 0.76 -14.07 6.88
CA ILE A 32 0.44 -13.03 5.92
C ILE A 32 -0.86 -13.26 5.16
N PHE A 33 -1.34 -14.52 5.05
CA PHE A 33 -2.58 -14.81 4.33
C PHE A 33 -3.77 -14.05 4.93
N LEU A 34 -3.80 -13.93 6.27
CA LEU A 34 -4.92 -13.31 6.96
C LEU A 34 -4.95 -11.80 6.67
N ARG A 35 -3.78 -11.16 6.62
CA ARG A 35 -3.64 -9.75 6.23
C ARG A 35 -4.20 -9.51 4.83
N GLU A 36 -3.78 -10.30 3.85
CA GLU A 36 -4.21 -10.15 2.46
C GLU A 36 -5.72 -10.33 2.29
N LEU A 37 -6.28 -11.38 2.88
CA LEU A 37 -7.70 -11.68 2.73
C LEU A 37 -8.59 -10.67 3.47
N ILE A 38 -8.17 -10.16 4.63
CA ILE A 38 -8.88 -9.08 5.32
C ILE A 38 -8.77 -7.77 4.52
N SER A 39 -7.62 -7.47 3.91
CA SER A 39 -7.48 -6.29 3.04
C SER A 39 -8.47 -6.34 1.87
N ASN A 40 -8.57 -7.49 1.20
CA ASN A 40 -9.52 -7.70 0.11
C ASN A 40 -10.98 -7.52 0.57
N ALA A 41 -11.33 -8.04 1.76
CA ALA A 41 -12.65 -7.87 2.37
C ALA A 41 -12.96 -6.39 2.67
N SER A 42 -11.96 -5.63 3.14
CA SER A 42 -12.07 -4.19 3.37
C SER A 42 -12.31 -3.42 2.07
N ASP A 43 -11.53 -3.73 1.02
CA ASP A 43 -11.66 -3.09 -0.29
C ASP A 43 -13.03 -3.40 -0.93
N ALA A 44 -13.55 -4.62 -0.75
CA ALA A 44 -14.89 -5.00 -1.20
C ALA A 44 -16.00 -4.17 -0.52
N CYS A 45 -15.85 -3.91 0.78
CA CYS A 45 -16.77 -3.05 1.53
C CYS A 45 -16.67 -1.59 1.09
N ASP A 46 -15.45 -1.05 0.88
CA ASP A 46 -15.27 0.32 0.41
C ASP A 46 -15.82 0.51 -1.02
N LYS A 47 -15.66 -0.50 -1.90
CA LYS A 47 -16.29 -0.51 -3.23
C LYS A 47 -17.81 -0.47 -3.15
N LEU A 48 -18.42 -1.22 -2.22
CA LEU A 48 -19.85 -1.13 -1.96
C LEU A 48 -20.25 0.26 -1.43
N ARG A 49 -19.46 0.86 -0.53
CA ARG A 49 -19.73 2.21 -0.04
C ARG A 49 -19.80 3.21 -1.18
N PHE A 50 -18.84 3.13 -2.09
CA PHE A 50 -18.74 3.99 -3.25
C PHE A 50 -19.92 3.78 -4.23
N GLU A 51 -20.18 2.55 -4.66
CA GLU A 51 -21.32 2.25 -5.56
C GLU A 51 -22.67 2.62 -4.90
N GLY A 52 -22.78 2.42 -3.59
CA GLY A 52 -23.96 2.74 -2.78
C GLY A 52 -24.29 4.23 -2.66
N ILE A 53 -23.37 5.13 -3.06
CA ILE A 53 -23.68 6.57 -3.20
C ILE A 53 -24.75 6.79 -4.28
N ASN A 54 -24.63 6.06 -5.39
CA ASN A 54 -25.57 6.16 -6.52
C ASN A 54 -26.65 5.07 -6.49
N HIS A 55 -26.39 3.95 -5.80
CA HIS A 55 -27.29 2.81 -5.68
C HIS A 55 -27.58 2.44 -4.21
N PRO A 56 -28.33 3.26 -3.45
CA PRO A 56 -28.61 2.98 -2.04
C PRO A 56 -29.29 1.61 -1.79
N GLU A 57 -29.99 1.07 -2.78
CA GLU A 57 -30.61 -0.24 -2.75
C GLU A 57 -29.61 -1.40 -2.57
N TYR A 58 -28.32 -1.21 -2.91
CA TYR A 58 -27.30 -2.25 -2.78
C TYR A 58 -26.98 -2.64 -1.33
N TYR A 59 -27.33 -1.80 -0.36
CA TYR A 59 -27.19 -2.12 1.06
C TYR A 59 -28.24 -3.12 1.56
N GLU A 60 -29.34 -3.31 0.83
CA GLU A 60 -30.44 -4.20 1.19
C GLU A 60 -30.90 -3.97 2.65
N ASN A 61 -30.97 -5.02 3.47
CA ASN A 61 -31.34 -4.95 4.89
C ASN A 61 -30.13 -4.87 5.83
N ASP A 62 -28.91 -4.80 5.29
CA ASP A 62 -27.66 -4.82 6.06
C ASP A 62 -26.73 -3.65 5.65
N PRO A 63 -27.00 -2.44 6.20
CA PRO A 63 -26.20 -1.25 5.90
C PRO A 63 -24.87 -1.19 6.68
N ASN A 64 -24.71 -2.03 7.72
CA ASN A 64 -23.54 -1.99 8.59
C ASN A 64 -22.46 -2.93 8.05
N LEU A 65 -21.48 -2.35 7.34
CA LEU A 65 -20.40 -3.11 6.75
C LEU A 65 -19.44 -3.66 7.81
N HIS A 66 -19.03 -4.91 7.63
CA HIS A 66 -18.16 -5.64 8.55
C HIS A 66 -17.40 -6.76 7.84
N VAL A 67 -16.32 -7.22 8.47
CA VAL A 67 -15.60 -8.44 8.09
C VAL A 67 -15.68 -9.41 9.27
N ARG A 68 -16.08 -10.65 9.06
CA ARG A 68 -16.23 -11.68 10.08
C ARG A 68 -15.24 -12.81 9.87
N ILE A 69 -14.58 -13.23 10.94
CA ILE A 69 -13.68 -14.38 10.94
C ILE A 69 -14.31 -15.49 11.79
N SER A 70 -14.55 -16.64 11.16
CA SER A 70 -15.10 -17.83 11.81
C SER A 70 -14.07 -18.95 11.81
N LEU A 71 -13.94 -19.64 12.94
CA LEU A 71 -13.03 -20.77 13.10
C LEU A 71 -13.83 -22.04 13.36
N ASN A 72 -13.70 -23.08 12.54
CA ASN A 72 -14.39 -24.35 12.74
C ASN A 72 -13.35 -25.46 12.93
N LYS A 73 -13.23 -25.92 14.18
CA LYS A 73 -12.27 -26.97 14.58
C LYS A 73 -12.70 -28.35 14.09
N GLU A 74 -13.99 -28.60 13.90
CA GLU A 74 -14.52 -29.90 13.46
C GLU A 74 -14.24 -30.10 11.97
N ASP A 75 -14.57 -29.11 11.15
CA ASP A 75 -14.36 -29.14 9.69
C ASP A 75 -12.95 -28.69 9.28
N LYS A 76 -12.10 -28.29 10.24
CA LYS A 76 -10.77 -27.71 10.02
C LYS A 76 -10.79 -26.52 9.06
N THR A 77 -11.79 -25.64 9.19
CA THR A 77 -11.95 -24.48 8.30
C THR A 77 -11.79 -23.15 9.02
N LEU A 78 -11.17 -22.19 8.33
CA LEU A 78 -11.17 -20.77 8.68
C LEU A 78 -11.93 -20.02 7.59
N THR A 79 -12.96 -19.28 7.97
CA THR A 79 -13.79 -18.50 7.04
C THR A 79 -13.61 -17.01 7.29
N ILE A 80 -13.33 -16.25 6.24
CA ILE A 80 -13.34 -14.78 6.23
C ILE A 80 -14.55 -14.36 5.39
N SER A 81 -15.51 -13.69 6.02
CA SER A 81 -16.79 -13.30 5.42
C SER A 81 -16.92 -11.79 5.44
N ASP A 82 -17.08 -11.16 4.28
CA ASP A 82 -17.43 -9.75 4.17
C ASP A 82 -18.85 -9.58 3.63
N ASN A 83 -19.55 -8.53 4.05
CA ASN A 83 -20.82 -8.12 3.47
C ASN A 83 -20.66 -6.97 2.46
N GLY A 84 -19.51 -6.92 1.77
CA GLY A 84 -19.15 -5.91 0.78
C GLY A 84 -19.85 -6.10 -0.57
N ILE A 85 -19.24 -5.64 -1.65
CA ILE A 85 -19.85 -5.61 -2.99
C ILE A 85 -20.10 -7.01 -3.56
N GLY A 86 -19.33 -8.02 -3.15
CA GLY A 86 -19.39 -9.39 -3.68
C GLY A 86 -18.98 -9.51 -5.15
N LEU A 87 -19.13 -10.72 -5.69
CA LEU A 87 -18.76 -11.10 -7.06
C LEU A 87 -19.96 -11.72 -7.77
N SER A 88 -20.11 -11.38 -9.05
CA SER A 88 -20.92 -12.16 -9.98
C SER A 88 -20.16 -13.41 -10.45
N GLN A 89 -20.84 -14.35 -11.10
CA GLN A 89 -20.20 -15.54 -11.67
C GLN A 89 -19.05 -15.19 -12.63
N GLN A 90 -19.27 -14.21 -13.51
CA GLN A 90 -18.26 -13.77 -14.47
C GLN A 90 -17.07 -13.09 -13.77
N GLU A 91 -17.32 -12.23 -12.79
CA GLU A 91 -16.25 -11.61 -12.00
C GLU A 91 -15.46 -12.64 -11.19
N ALA A 92 -16.08 -13.71 -10.69
CA ALA A 92 -15.35 -14.79 -10.03
C ALA A 92 -14.42 -15.53 -11.00
N ILE A 93 -14.87 -15.81 -12.23
CA ILE A 93 -14.04 -16.42 -13.28
C ILE A 93 -12.88 -15.49 -13.65
N ASP A 94 -13.18 -14.21 -13.90
CA ASP A 94 -12.20 -13.25 -14.42
C ASP A 94 -11.19 -12.81 -13.34
N ASN A 95 -11.63 -12.58 -12.10
CA ASN A 95 -10.75 -12.03 -11.06
C ASN A 95 -10.05 -13.12 -10.25
N LEU A 96 -10.68 -14.29 -10.01
CA LEU A 96 -10.07 -15.39 -9.25
C LEU A 96 -9.38 -16.41 -10.16
N GLY A 97 -9.79 -16.51 -11.43
CA GLY A 97 -9.20 -17.42 -12.42
C GLY A 97 -8.07 -16.81 -13.25
N THR A 98 -7.89 -15.49 -13.21
CA THR A 98 -6.87 -14.76 -13.98
C THR A 98 -6.12 -13.77 -13.08
N ILE A 99 -4.81 -13.62 -13.27
CA ILE A 99 -4.04 -12.54 -12.62
C ILE A 99 -4.17 -11.26 -13.47
N ALA A 100 -4.39 -10.13 -12.79
CA ALA A 100 -4.45 -8.82 -13.44
C ALA A 100 -3.21 -8.57 -14.31
N LYS A 101 -3.43 -8.24 -15.59
CA LYS A 101 -2.44 -8.22 -16.69
C LYS A 101 -1.23 -7.28 -16.54
N SER A 102 -1.13 -6.49 -15.48
CA SER A 102 -0.06 -5.51 -15.31
C SER A 102 1.02 -6.04 -14.34
N GLY A 103 2.22 -6.33 -14.85
CA GLY A 103 3.41 -6.61 -14.03
C GLY A 103 3.79 -8.08 -13.81
N THR A 104 2.88 -9.05 -14.01
CA THR A 104 3.14 -10.48 -13.75
C THR A 104 4.27 -11.07 -14.59
N LYS A 105 4.41 -10.64 -15.85
CA LYS A 105 5.45 -11.16 -16.75
C LYS A 105 6.86 -10.74 -16.33
N ASP A 106 7.03 -9.50 -15.89
CA ASP A 106 8.30 -8.98 -15.38
C ASP A 106 8.63 -9.57 -13.99
N PHE A 107 7.61 -9.93 -13.20
CA PHE A 107 7.77 -10.66 -11.94
C PHE A 107 8.24 -12.11 -12.17
N MET A 108 7.59 -12.86 -13.07
CA MET A 108 7.99 -14.23 -13.41
C MET A 108 9.41 -14.30 -13.99
N ALA A 109 9.87 -13.25 -14.69
CA ALA A 109 11.24 -13.15 -15.17
C ALA A 109 12.27 -12.91 -14.05
N LYS A 110 11.86 -12.35 -12.90
CA LYS A 110 12.72 -12.12 -11.72
C LYS A 110 12.76 -13.32 -10.77
N LEU A 111 11.70 -14.14 -10.76
CA LEU A 111 11.53 -15.35 -9.94
C LEU A 111 12.41 -16.56 -10.36
N THR A 112 13.16 -16.48 -11.46
CA THR A 112 14.10 -17.54 -11.86
C THR A 112 15.45 -17.45 -11.12
N GLY A 113 15.52 -16.62 -10.07
CA GLY A 113 16.72 -16.25 -9.31
C GLY A 113 16.79 -16.85 -7.90
N ASP A 114 17.27 -16.05 -6.94
CA ASP A 114 17.56 -16.47 -5.57
C ASP A 114 16.29 -16.48 -4.69
N GLN A 115 15.87 -17.68 -4.26
CA GLN A 115 14.56 -17.97 -3.64
C GLN A 115 14.17 -17.10 -2.42
N LYS A 116 15.13 -16.44 -1.76
CA LYS A 116 14.85 -15.57 -0.60
C LYS A 116 14.33 -14.18 -0.98
N ALA A 117 14.71 -13.64 -2.14
CA ALA A 117 14.20 -12.36 -2.62
C ALA A 117 12.78 -12.51 -3.20
N ASP A 118 12.50 -13.70 -3.72
CA ASP A 118 11.27 -14.05 -4.43
C ASP A 118 10.02 -14.03 -3.53
N ALA A 119 10.19 -14.28 -2.21
CA ALA A 119 9.08 -14.32 -1.25
C ALA A 119 8.52 -12.93 -0.92
N GLN A 120 9.23 -11.84 -1.20
CA GLN A 120 8.84 -10.50 -0.78
C GLN A 120 8.17 -9.71 -1.92
N LEU A 121 7.43 -10.34 -2.83
CA LEU A 121 6.99 -9.67 -4.07
C LEU A 121 5.51 -9.85 -4.45
N ILE A 122 4.70 -10.55 -3.64
CA ILE A 122 3.33 -10.97 -4.01
C ILE A 122 2.27 -9.88 -3.78
N GLY A 123 2.48 -8.91 -2.91
CA GLY A 123 1.46 -7.92 -2.55
C GLY A 123 1.02 -7.01 -3.71
N GLN A 124 1.93 -6.66 -4.62
CA GLN A 124 1.70 -5.62 -5.65
C GLN A 124 0.94 -6.08 -6.89
N PHE A 125 0.67 -7.38 -7.06
CA PHE A 125 0.20 -7.94 -8.35
C PHE A 125 -1.20 -8.55 -8.31
N GLY A 126 -2.00 -8.23 -7.28
CA GLY A 126 -3.37 -8.76 -7.17
C GLY A 126 -3.42 -10.27 -6.92
N VAL A 127 -2.35 -10.84 -6.35
CA VAL A 127 -2.22 -12.29 -6.06
C VAL A 127 -2.39 -12.60 -4.57
N GLY A 128 -2.71 -11.60 -3.74
CA GLY A 128 -2.93 -11.74 -2.30
C GLY A 128 -3.97 -12.80 -1.96
N PHE A 129 -4.99 -13.01 -2.80
CA PHE A 129 -5.96 -14.10 -2.65
C PHE A 129 -5.30 -15.48 -2.57
N TYR A 130 -4.29 -15.75 -3.40
CA TYR A 130 -3.64 -17.07 -3.46
C TYR A 130 -2.73 -17.36 -2.26
N SER A 131 -2.44 -16.37 -1.42
CA SER A 131 -1.73 -16.58 -0.15
C SER A 131 -2.48 -17.54 0.79
N GLY A 132 -3.80 -17.72 0.62
CA GLY A 132 -4.57 -18.72 1.37
C GLY A 132 -4.06 -20.15 1.17
N PHE A 133 -3.52 -20.49 -0.01
CA PHE A 133 -2.95 -21.83 -0.28
C PHE A 133 -1.64 -22.11 0.47
N ILE A 134 -1.09 -21.12 1.18
CA ILE A 134 0.03 -21.34 2.11
C ILE A 134 -0.42 -22.21 3.29
N VAL A 135 -1.66 -22.03 3.74
CA VAL A 135 -2.21 -22.70 4.94
C VAL A 135 -3.35 -23.66 4.63
N ALA A 136 -3.91 -23.61 3.41
CA ALA A 136 -5.04 -24.41 2.98
C ALA A 136 -4.69 -25.34 1.80
N ASP A 137 -5.27 -26.53 1.77
CA ASP A 137 -5.19 -27.44 0.60
C ASP A 137 -6.30 -27.15 -0.42
N LYS A 138 -7.38 -26.50 0.02
CA LYS A 138 -8.54 -26.14 -0.79
C LYS A 138 -9.10 -24.82 -0.30
N ILE A 139 -9.48 -23.96 -1.25
CA ILE A 139 -10.21 -22.73 -0.99
C ILE A 139 -11.57 -22.84 -1.65
N THR A 140 -12.62 -22.50 -0.90
CA THR A 140 -13.98 -22.34 -1.41
C THR A 140 -14.38 -20.89 -1.22
N VAL A 141 -14.81 -20.23 -2.29
CA VAL A 141 -15.33 -18.87 -2.26
C VAL A 141 -16.81 -18.91 -2.58
N GLU A 142 -17.65 -18.40 -1.69
CA GLU A 142 -19.09 -18.25 -1.92
C GLU A 142 -19.44 -16.77 -1.92
N SER A 143 -19.86 -16.23 -3.05
CA SER A 143 -20.09 -14.80 -3.20
C SER A 143 -21.42 -14.50 -3.87
N ARG A 144 -22.01 -13.35 -3.54
CA ARG A 144 -23.11 -12.77 -4.30
C ARG A 144 -22.90 -11.27 -4.43
N ARG A 145 -22.87 -10.80 -5.67
CA ARG A 145 -22.78 -9.37 -5.95
C ARG A 145 -24.00 -8.61 -5.44
N ALA A 146 -23.78 -7.42 -4.87
CA ALA A 146 -24.83 -6.48 -4.56
C ALA A 146 -25.71 -6.18 -5.79
N GLY A 147 -27.02 -6.11 -5.59
CA GLY A 147 -27.97 -5.86 -6.68
C GLY A 147 -28.34 -7.07 -7.54
N LEU A 148 -27.73 -8.24 -7.32
CA LEU A 148 -28.15 -9.50 -7.94
C LEU A 148 -29.08 -10.30 -7.01
N ASP A 149 -29.91 -11.15 -7.62
CA ASP A 149 -30.83 -12.02 -6.88
C ASP A 149 -30.07 -13.08 -6.07
N ALA A 150 -30.66 -13.56 -4.97
CA ALA A 150 -30.05 -14.60 -4.13
C ALA A 150 -29.71 -15.88 -4.91
N SER A 151 -30.46 -16.19 -5.96
CA SER A 151 -30.21 -17.33 -6.85
C SER A 151 -29.01 -17.14 -7.78
N GLU A 152 -28.44 -15.95 -7.86
CA GLU A 152 -27.26 -15.63 -8.67
C GLU A 152 -25.95 -15.64 -7.86
N GLY A 153 -25.98 -16.25 -6.67
CA GLY A 153 -24.76 -16.55 -5.92
C GLY A 153 -23.83 -17.46 -6.73
N VAL A 154 -22.53 -17.33 -6.49
CA VAL A 154 -21.49 -18.13 -7.12
C VAL A 154 -20.65 -18.83 -6.05
N ARG A 155 -20.39 -20.13 -6.28
CA ARG A 155 -19.38 -20.90 -5.59
C ARG A 155 -18.21 -21.14 -6.52
N TRP A 156 -17.03 -20.78 -6.06
CA TRP A 156 -15.75 -21.05 -6.71
C TRP A 156 -14.93 -21.99 -5.82
N ILE A 157 -14.34 -23.04 -6.38
CA ILE A 157 -13.55 -24.02 -5.61
C ILE A 157 -12.24 -24.28 -6.34
N SER A 158 -11.12 -24.28 -5.61
CA SER A 158 -9.85 -24.76 -6.15
C SER A 158 -9.00 -25.42 -5.08
N GLY A 159 -8.29 -26.48 -5.48
CA GLY A 159 -7.22 -27.10 -4.69
C GLY A 159 -5.84 -26.48 -4.94
N GLY A 160 -5.76 -25.38 -5.70
CA GLY A 160 -4.48 -24.74 -6.04
C GLY A 160 -3.68 -25.48 -7.14
N THR A 161 -4.27 -26.47 -7.82
CA THR A 161 -3.60 -27.36 -8.78
C THR A 161 -3.97 -27.10 -10.24
N GLY A 162 -3.81 -25.87 -10.74
CA GLY A 162 -3.96 -25.56 -12.17
C GLY A 162 -5.40 -25.47 -12.70
N GLU A 163 -6.40 -25.88 -11.92
CA GLU A 163 -7.82 -25.83 -12.27
C GLU A 163 -8.68 -25.28 -11.12
N PHE A 164 -9.87 -24.81 -11.48
CA PHE A 164 -10.90 -24.37 -10.54
C PHE A 164 -12.30 -24.69 -11.08
N GLU A 165 -13.23 -24.83 -10.15
CA GLU A 165 -14.63 -25.14 -10.39
C GLU A 165 -15.49 -23.92 -10.10
N VAL A 166 -16.49 -23.66 -10.94
CA VAL A 166 -17.48 -22.60 -10.74
C VAL A 166 -18.89 -23.16 -10.84
N GLN A 167 -19.71 -22.85 -9.84
CA GLN A 167 -21.09 -23.29 -9.74
C GLN A 167 -21.99 -22.12 -9.32
N GLN A 168 -23.19 -22.02 -9.91
CA GLN A 168 -24.22 -21.10 -9.43
C GLN A 168 -24.93 -21.71 -8.21
N ILE A 169 -25.08 -20.93 -7.15
CA ILE A 169 -25.68 -21.32 -5.87
C ILE A 169 -26.72 -20.30 -5.40
N ASP A 170 -27.62 -20.74 -4.51
CA ASP A 170 -28.47 -19.82 -3.75
C ASP A 170 -27.68 -19.27 -2.55
N LYS A 171 -27.40 -17.96 -2.54
CA LYS A 171 -26.78 -17.25 -1.40
C LYS A 171 -27.66 -16.08 -0.98
N ALA A 172 -28.28 -16.20 0.19
CA ALA A 172 -29.23 -15.21 0.70
C ALA A 172 -28.57 -13.89 1.13
N SER A 173 -27.32 -13.93 1.59
CA SER A 173 -26.55 -12.74 1.97
C SER A 173 -25.73 -12.19 0.80
N ARG A 174 -25.54 -10.87 0.79
CA ARG A 174 -24.57 -10.18 -0.08
C ARG A 174 -23.15 -10.41 0.44
N GLY A 175 -22.17 -10.28 -0.46
CA GLY A 175 -20.76 -10.23 -0.11
C GLY A 175 -20.08 -11.55 -0.39
N THR A 176 -18.98 -11.85 0.29
CA THR A 176 -18.10 -12.98 -0.03
C THR A 176 -17.70 -13.74 1.22
N ASP A 177 -17.79 -15.07 1.18
CA ASP A 177 -17.22 -15.98 2.17
C ASP A 177 -16.03 -16.69 1.53
N ILE A 178 -14.82 -16.46 2.05
CA ILE A 178 -13.61 -17.19 1.68
C ILE A 178 -13.35 -18.24 2.76
N ILE A 179 -13.54 -19.49 2.40
CA ILE A 179 -13.44 -20.66 3.29
C ILE A 179 -12.13 -21.39 2.97
N LEU A 180 -11.19 -21.33 3.90
CA LEU A 180 -9.91 -22.01 3.85
C LEU A 180 -10.03 -23.38 4.51
N HIS A 181 -9.84 -24.46 3.76
CA HIS A 181 -9.75 -25.82 4.29
C HIS A 181 -8.30 -26.06 4.70
N LEU A 182 -8.03 -25.96 6.00
CA LEU A 182 -6.67 -25.87 6.52
C LEU A 182 -5.97 -27.22 6.45
N ARG A 183 -4.67 -27.16 6.13
CA ARG A 183 -3.78 -28.32 6.22
C ARG A 183 -3.56 -28.71 7.67
N ASP A 184 -3.17 -29.97 7.89
CA ASP A 184 -2.90 -30.50 9.23
C ASP A 184 -1.76 -29.76 9.97
N ASP A 185 -0.81 -29.17 9.23
CA ASP A 185 0.31 -28.39 9.77
C ASP A 185 -0.04 -26.92 10.07
N ALA A 186 -1.26 -26.48 9.74
CA ALA A 186 -1.73 -25.09 9.88
C ALA A 186 -2.94 -24.96 10.82
N LEU A 187 -3.29 -26.00 11.57
CA LEU A 187 -4.47 -26.00 12.46
C LEU A 187 -4.35 -25.02 13.64
N ASP A 188 -3.16 -24.50 13.92
CA ASP A 188 -2.96 -23.49 14.95
C ASP A 188 -3.63 -22.14 14.60
N TYR A 189 -3.98 -21.89 13.33
CA TYR A 189 -4.82 -20.76 12.92
C TYR A 189 -6.31 -20.92 13.30
N LEU A 190 -6.71 -22.07 13.87
CA LEU A 190 -8.03 -22.27 14.48
C LEU A 190 -8.07 -21.88 15.96
N GLU A 191 -6.98 -21.32 16.49
CA GLU A 191 -6.93 -20.77 17.84
C GLU A 191 -7.25 -19.27 17.84
N SER A 192 -8.32 -18.89 18.56
CA SER A 192 -8.86 -17.53 18.59
C SER A 192 -7.83 -16.48 19.01
N TYR A 193 -6.96 -16.80 19.97
CA TYR A 193 -5.90 -15.86 20.41
C TYR A 193 -4.89 -15.56 19.28
N LYS A 194 -4.56 -16.57 18.46
CA LYS A 194 -3.59 -16.43 17.38
C LYS A 194 -4.15 -15.53 16.28
N VAL A 195 -5.40 -15.77 15.87
CA VAL A 195 -6.10 -14.92 14.90
C VAL A 195 -6.22 -13.49 15.42
N LYS A 196 -6.66 -13.28 16.66
CA LYS A 196 -6.72 -11.95 17.29
C LYS A 196 -5.35 -11.25 17.30
N GLN A 197 -4.27 -11.97 17.59
CA GLN A 197 -2.91 -11.41 17.56
C GLN A 197 -2.51 -10.95 16.16
N ILE A 198 -2.80 -11.75 15.13
CA ILE A 198 -2.48 -11.44 13.73
C ILE A 198 -3.32 -10.24 13.25
N VAL A 199 -4.62 -10.21 13.55
CA VAL A 199 -5.50 -9.08 13.21
C VAL A 199 -5.04 -7.79 13.88
N ASN A 200 -4.69 -7.82 15.16
CA ASN A 200 -4.16 -6.63 15.85
C ASN A 200 -2.83 -6.15 15.25
N LYS A 201 -1.98 -7.09 14.80
CA LYS A 201 -0.70 -6.76 14.18
C LYS A 201 -0.86 -6.12 12.80
N TYR A 202 -1.76 -6.65 11.98
CA TYR A 202 -1.80 -6.36 10.54
C TYR A 202 -3.01 -5.58 10.07
N SER A 203 -4.09 -5.53 10.85
CA SER A 203 -5.40 -5.06 10.39
C SER A 203 -6.08 -4.11 11.38
N ASP A 204 -5.39 -3.69 12.45
CA ASP A 204 -5.93 -2.72 13.42
C ASP A 204 -6.26 -1.36 12.80
N HIS A 205 -5.59 -0.99 11.71
CA HIS A 205 -5.81 0.26 11.00
C HIS A 205 -7.01 0.24 10.03
N ILE A 206 -7.64 -0.91 9.83
CA ILE A 206 -8.80 -1.04 8.95
C ILE A 206 -10.01 -0.38 9.62
N SER A 207 -10.69 0.49 8.87
CA SER A 207 -11.81 1.30 9.37
C SER A 207 -13.10 0.49 9.58
N LEU A 208 -13.16 -0.72 9.04
CA LEU A 208 -14.28 -1.63 9.20
C LEU A 208 -14.14 -2.45 10.48
N PRO A 209 -15.24 -2.76 11.18
CA PRO A 209 -15.24 -3.77 12.22
C PRO A 209 -14.79 -5.12 11.64
N ILE A 210 -13.71 -5.66 12.20
CA ILE A 210 -13.29 -7.04 12.01
C ILE A 210 -13.80 -7.79 13.23
N GLU A 211 -14.73 -8.70 13.02
CA GLU A 211 -15.49 -9.36 14.06
C GLU A 211 -15.11 -10.84 14.18
N MET A 212 -15.13 -11.37 15.40
CA MET A 212 -15.10 -12.80 15.68
C MET A 212 -16.25 -13.17 16.61
N GLN A 213 -16.69 -14.43 16.57
CA GLN A 213 -17.63 -14.94 17.57
C GLN A 213 -17.01 -14.79 18.96
N LYS A 214 -17.77 -14.18 19.86
CA LYS A 214 -17.34 -13.95 21.24
C LYS A 214 -17.25 -15.28 21.97
N GLU A 215 -16.20 -15.41 22.77
CA GLU A 215 -15.97 -16.59 23.61
C GLU A 215 -16.12 -16.20 25.07
N VAL A 216 -16.89 -17.00 25.82
CA VAL A 216 -17.08 -16.82 27.25
C VAL A 216 -16.62 -18.07 28.00
N TRP A 217 -15.97 -17.85 29.13
CA TRP A 217 -15.61 -18.96 30.01
C TRP A 217 -16.87 -19.52 30.66
N GLN A 218 -17.13 -20.81 30.43
CA GLN A 218 -18.18 -21.57 31.13
C GLN A 218 -17.52 -22.60 32.04
N GLU A 219 -17.88 -22.55 33.32
CA GLU A 219 -17.52 -23.59 34.29
C GLU A 219 -18.33 -24.85 33.99
N GLU A 220 -17.72 -26.04 34.10
CA GLU A 220 -18.46 -27.29 33.95
C GLU A 220 -19.49 -27.44 35.09
N GLU A 221 -20.72 -27.82 34.75
CA GLU A 221 -21.72 -28.18 35.76
C GLU A 221 -21.24 -29.40 36.55
N VAL A 222 -20.98 -29.19 37.84
CA VAL A 222 -20.54 -30.25 38.75
C VAL A 222 -21.75 -30.92 39.37
N ALA A 223 -21.83 -32.25 39.30
CA ALA A 223 -22.85 -33.02 40.02
C ALA A 223 -22.72 -32.81 41.54
N GLU A 224 -23.84 -32.79 42.26
CA GLU A 224 -23.89 -32.50 43.70
C GLU A 224 -22.99 -33.48 44.48
N GLY A 225 -21.85 -32.98 44.98
CA GLY A 225 -20.86 -33.76 45.73
C GLY A 225 -19.51 -34.04 45.03
N GLU A 226 -19.30 -33.58 43.80
CA GLU A 226 -17.99 -33.62 43.12
C GLU A 226 -17.28 -32.25 43.14
N GLU A 227 -15.93 -32.25 43.07
CA GLU A 227 -15.14 -31.02 42.91
C GLU A 227 -15.18 -30.53 41.44
N PRO A 228 -15.25 -29.20 41.20
CA PRO A 228 -15.24 -28.66 39.84
C PRO A 228 -14.00 -29.09 39.07
N LYS A 229 -14.19 -29.68 37.88
CA LYS A 229 -13.12 -30.26 37.05
C LYS A 229 -12.48 -29.29 36.05
N GLY A 230 -12.98 -28.06 35.98
CA GLY A 230 -12.45 -27.01 35.10
C GLY A 230 -13.57 -26.26 34.39
N GLY A 231 -13.19 -25.42 33.43
CA GLY A 231 -14.11 -24.75 32.53
C GLY A 231 -13.52 -24.69 31.12
N GLN A 232 -14.33 -24.27 30.15
CA GLN A 232 -13.91 -24.12 28.76
C GLN A 232 -14.44 -22.81 28.17
N MET A 233 -13.71 -22.28 27.20
CA MET A 233 -14.20 -21.16 26.39
C MET A 233 -15.25 -21.68 25.41
N VAL A 234 -16.48 -21.19 25.53
CA VAL A 234 -17.60 -21.55 24.65
C VAL A 234 -17.95 -20.34 23.79
N LYS A 235 -18.15 -20.56 22.50
CA LYS A 235 -18.58 -19.55 21.55
C LYS A 235 -20.03 -19.17 21.80
N THR A 236 -20.34 -17.88 21.71
CA THR A 236 -21.69 -17.35 21.75
C THR A 236 -22.19 -17.02 20.34
N ASP A 237 -23.47 -16.67 20.23
CA ASP A 237 -24.06 -16.13 18.99
C ASP A 237 -23.71 -14.65 18.77
N GLU A 238 -23.00 -14.01 19.71
CA GLU A 238 -22.58 -12.62 19.62
C GLU A 238 -21.27 -12.48 18.84
N TRP A 239 -21.20 -11.45 18.00
CA TRP A 239 -19.99 -11.04 17.31
C TRP A 239 -19.34 -9.88 18.06
N GLU A 240 -18.03 -9.95 18.29
CA GLU A 240 -17.24 -8.86 18.89
C GLU A 240 -16.19 -8.34 17.93
N ALA A 241 -16.04 -7.03 17.84
CA ALA A 241 -14.95 -6.41 17.09
C ALA A 241 -13.62 -6.70 17.79
N ILE A 242 -12.64 -7.18 17.02
CA ILE A 242 -11.30 -7.55 17.48
C ILE A 242 -10.22 -6.56 17.00
N ASN A 243 -10.60 -5.56 16.21
CA ASN A 243 -9.79 -4.41 15.84
C ASN A 243 -10.38 -3.11 16.41
N SER A 244 -9.61 -2.02 16.36
CA SER A 244 -10.11 -0.69 16.81
C SER A 244 -11.15 -0.05 15.87
N ALA A 245 -11.36 -0.60 14.66
CA ALA A 245 -12.26 -0.07 13.63
C ALA A 245 -12.09 1.44 13.36
N SER A 246 -10.85 1.92 13.48
CA SER A 246 -10.51 3.33 13.35
C SER A 246 -9.41 3.49 12.31
N ALA A 247 -9.70 4.29 11.28
CA ALA A 247 -8.72 4.62 10.26
C ALA A 247 -7.48 5.26 10.92
N LEU A 248 -6.30 4.72 10.65
CA LEU A 248 -5.07 5.09 11.36
C LEU A 248 -4.76 6.58 11.28
N TRP A 249 -5.04 7.22 10.13
CA TRP A 249 -4.86 8.67 9.96
C TRP A 249 -5.85 9.52 10.77
N THR A 250 -6.88 8.94 11.37
CA THR A 250 -7.83 9.67 12.22
C THR A 250 -7.46 9.64 13.71
N ARG A 251 -6.51 8.77 14.09
CA ARG A 251 -6.02 8.62 15.46
C ARG A 251 -5.04 9.75 15.82
N ASN A 252 -4.92 10.06 17.11
CA ASN A 252 -3.92 11.01 17.57
C ASN A 252 -2.51 10.45 17.32
N LYS A 253 -1.59 11.28 16.81
CA LYS A 253 -0.22 10.85 16.49
C LYS A 253 0.52 10.25 17.69
N SER A 254 0.20 10.69 18.91
CA SER A 254 0.79 10.16 20.14
C SER A 254 0.34 8.74 20.49
N GLU A 255 -0.75 8.28 19.89
CA GLU A 255 -1.37 6.96 20.13
C GLU A 255 -1.04 5.96 19.01
N VAL A 256 -0.32 6.38 17.97
CA VAL A 256 0.04 5.54 16.82
C VAL A 256 1.53 5.20 16.93
N THR A 257 1.85 3.92 17.03
CA THR A 257 3.25 3.46 17.12
C THR A 257 3.92 3.47 15.74
N GLU A 258 5.25 3.41 15.72
CA GLU A 258 6.04 3.31 14.48
C GLU A 258 5.67 2.05 13.69
N GLU A 259 5.50 0.92 14.37
CA GLU A 259 5.09 -0.35 13.76
C GLU A 259 3.73 -0.23 13.06
N GLN A 260 2.78 0.50 13.67
CA GLN A 260 1.48 0.75 13.05
C GLN A 260 1.58 1.62 11.79
N TYR A 261 2.46 2.64 11.78
CA TYR A 261 2.71 3.43 10.57
C TYR A 261 3.35 2.59 9.46
N VAL A 262 4.34 1.76 9.81
CA VAL A 262 5.04 0.90 8.85
C VAL A 262 4.08 -0.13 8.25
N GLU A 263 3.26 -0.78 9.08
CA GLU A 263 2.34 -1.80 8.58
C GLU A 263 1.21 -1.21 7.74
N PHE A 264 0.73 -0.02 8.11
CA PHE A 264 -0.22 0.72 7.27
C PHE A 264 0.40 1.08 5.91
N TYR A 265 1.65 1.54 5.86
CA TYR A 265 2.34 1.79 4.58
C TYR A 265 2.41 0.53 3.72
N LYS A 266 2.82 -0.60 4.30
CA LYS A 266 2.94 -1.87 3.58
C LYS A 266 1.60 -2.35 3.03
N ASN A 267 0.53 -2.21 3.80
CA ASN A 267 -0.81 -2.55 3.33
C ASN A 267 -1.32 -1.58 2.26
N LEU A 268 -1.02 -0.30 2.41
CA LEU A 268 -1.46 0.73 1.48
C LEU A 268 -0.79 0.60 0.10
N THR A 269 0.50 0.30 0.08
CA THR A 269 1.36 0.34 -1.11
C THR A 269 1.67 -1.05 -1.67
N HIS A 270 1.33 -2.08 -0.89
CA HIS A 270 1.74 -3.46 -1.09
C HIS A 270 3.26 -3.67 -1.16
N ASP A 271 4.04 -2.70 -0.71
CA ASP A 271 5.49 -2.80 -0.53
C ASP A 271 5.81 -3.65 0.71
N PHE A 272 6.94 -4.32 0.68
CA PHE A 272 7.44 -5.17 1.76
C PHE A 272 8.49 -4.47 2.59
N GLU A 273 9.18 -3.48 2.01
CA GLU A 273 10.13 -2.64 2.70
C GLU A 273 9.41 -1.60 3.57
N ALA A 274 10.09 -1.12 4.60
CA ALA A 274 9.58 -0.03 5.42
C ALA A 274 9.81 1.31 4.70
N PRO A 275 8.91 2.30 4.89
CA PRO A 275 9.13 3.64 4.34
C PRO A 275 10.32 4.31 5.02
N LEU A 276 11.01 5.22 4.33
CA LEU A 276 12.10 6.01 4.91
C LEU A 276 11.59 6.95 6.00
N ALA A 277 10.45 7.58 5.74
CA ALA A 277 9.83 8.55 6.64
C ALA A 277 8.34 8.76 6.28
N TRP A 278 7.61 9.38 7.19
CA TRP A 278 6.22 9.77 6.98
C TRP A 278 5.88 11.13 7.60
N ALA A 279 4.83 11.75 7.09
CA ALA A 279 4.22 12.95 7.62
C ALA A 279 2.72 12.70 7.84
N HIS A 280 2.33 12.57 9.11
CA HIS A 280 0.93 12.52 9.53
C HIS A 280 0.51 13.89 10.03
N ASN A 281 -0.52 14.54 9.46
CA ASN A 281 -0.99 15.87 9.83
C ASN A 281 -2.47 16.09 9.59
N ARG A 282 -3.13 16.78 10.54
CA ARG A 282 -4.40 17.43 10.31
C ARG A 282 -4.16 18.90 9.94
N VAL A 283 -4.82 19.35 8.88
CA VAL A 283 -4.80 20.73 8.39
C VAL A 283 -6.19 21.31 8.59
N GLU A 284 -6.24 22.49 9.22
CA GLU A 284 -7.46 23.24 9.49
C GLU A 284 -7.30 24.66 8.92
N GLY A 285 -8.40 25.31 8.53
CA GLY A 285 -8.39 26.68 8.02
C GLY A 285 -9.22 26.85 6.75
N SER A 286 -8.60 27.30 5.66
CA SER A 286 -9.29 27.50 4.37
C SER A 286 -9.73 26.20 3.70
N THR A 287 -9.05 25.10 4.02
CA THR A 287 -9.42 23.73 3.66
C THR A 287 -9.12 22.84 4.86
N GLU A 288 -10.06 21.97 5.22
CA GLU A 288 -9.93 20.97 6.27
C GLU A 288 -9.68 19.59 5.67
N TYR A 289 -8.53 19.01 6.02
CA TYR A 289 -8.18 17.65 5.61
C TYR A 289 -7.13 17.04 6.54
N THR A 290 -7.11 15.72 6.60
CA THR A 290 -6.04 14.95 7.23
C THR A 290 -5.20 14.29 6.15
N GLN A 291 -3.89 14.31 6.30
CA GLN A 291 -2.95 13.65 5.39
C GLN A 291 -2.02 12.74 6.18
N LEU A 292 -1.73 11.58 5.60
CA LEU A 292 -0.68 10.68 6.02
C LEU A 292 0.10 10.29 4.77
N LEU A 293 1.27 10.92 4.61
CA LEU A 293 2.13 10.78 3.43
C LEU A 293 3.42 10.07 3.80
N TYR A 294 3.89 9.18 2.93
CA TYR A 294 5.07 8.36 3.09
C TYR A 294 6.09 8.60 1.98
N ILE A 295 7.37 8.42 2.33
CA ILE A 295 8.49 8.39 1.40
C ILE A 295 8.97 6.93 1.30
N PRO A 296 8.80 6.25 0.15
CA PRO A 296 9.29 4.90 -0.04
C PRO A 296 10.81 4.79 0.13
N SER A 297 11.30 3.60 0.49
CA SER A 297 12.75 3.29 0.50
C SER A 297 13.34 3.07 -0.88
N LYS A 298 12.50 2.73 -1.85
CA LYS A 298 12.92 2.32 -3.19
C LYS A 298 12.00 2.89 -4.25
N ALA A 299 12.57 3.32 -5.37
CA ALA A 299 11.79 3.80 -6.48
C ALA A 299 11.10 2.63 -7.22
N PRO A 300 9.81 2.74 -7.58
CA PRO A 300 9.17 1.77 -8.45
C PRO A 300 9.78 1.84 -9.86
N HIS A 301 9.81 0.70 -10.55
CA HIS A 301 10.49 0.57 -11.85
C HIS A 301 9.96 1.51 -12.94
N ASP A 302 8.69 1.91 -12.83
CA ASP A 302 7.97 2.72 -13.77
C ASP A 302 8.01 4.23 -13.45
N ILE A 303 8.73 4.67 -12.41
CA ILE A 303 8.75 6.07 -11.96
C ILE A 303 9.19 7.08 -13.03
N PHE A 304 9.95 6.63 -14.05
CA PHE A 304 10.42 7.46 -15.17
C PHE A 304 9.57 7.32 -16.45
N THR A 305 8.48 6.54 -16.38
CA THR A 305 7.52 6.43 -17.49
C THR A 305 6.61 7.66 -17.53
N ARG A 306 5.96 7.89 -18.66
CA ARG A 306 5.02 9.00 -18.82
C ARG A 306 3.77 8.80 -17.97
N GLU A 307 3.43 7.55 -17.72
CA GLU A 307 2.24 7.10 -16.99
C GLU A 307 2.49 7.01 -15.47
N ALA A 308 3.68 7.36 -14.98
CA ALA A 308 4.01 7.31 -13.56
C ALA A 308 3.07 8.20 -12.73
N LYS A 309 2.49 7.63 -11.68
CA LYS A 309 1.50 8.26 -10.82
C LYS A 309 1.93 8.26 -9.36
N ALA A 310 1.35 9.17 -8.58
CA ALA A 310 1.51 9.14 -7.14
C ALA A 310 0.51 8.17 -6.53
N GLY A 311 0.94 7.33 -5.58
CA GLY A 311 0.05 6.41 -4.88
C GLY A 311 -0.69 7.08 -3.73
N ILE A 312 -1.43 8.15 -4.04
CA ILE A 312 -2.27 8.86 -3.07
C ILE A 312 -3.70 8.36 -3.19
N LYS A 313 -4.23 7.76 -2.12
CA LYS A 313 -5.65 7.44 -2.00
C LYS A 313 -6.42 8.64 -1.45
N LEU A 314 -7.49 9.03 -2.14
CA LEU A 314 -8.38 10.11 -1.70
C LEU A 314 -9.56 9.53 -0.93
N TYR A 315 -9.74 10.01 0.28
CA TYR A 315 -10.91 9.83 1.11
C TYR A 315 -11.65 11.16 1.26
N VAL A 316 -12.97 11.09 1.36
CA VAL A 316 -13.82 12.23 1.68
C VAL A 316 -14.70 11.83 2.85
N LYS A 317 -14.56 12.53 3.98
CA LYS A 317 -15.26 12.20 5.22
C LYS A 317 -15.10 10.72 5.58
N ARG A 318 -13.87 10.20 5.46
CA ARG A 318 -13.49 8.79 5.68
C ARG A 318 -14.09 7.78 4.71
N VAL A 319 -14.79 8.23 3.67
CA VAL A 319 -15.28 7.36 2.59
C VAL A 319 -14.22 7.34 1.50
N PHE A 320 -13.77 6.15 1.12
CA PHE A 320 -12.85 5.99 -0.01
C PHE A 320 -13.52 6.47 -1.31
N ILE A 321 -12.81 7.31 -2.07
CA ILE A 321 -13.31 7.87 -3.33
C ILE A 321 -12.55 7.30 -4.53
N MET A 322 -11.22 7.36 -4.52
CA MET A 322 -10.39 6.88 -5.62
C MET A 322 -8.94 6.65 -5.22
N ASP A 323 -8.30 5.71 -5.91
CA ASP A 323 -6.84 5.56 -5.95
C ASP A 323 -6.19 6.56 -6.92
N ASP A 324 -4.86 6.69 -6.84
CA ASP A 324 -4.03 7.51 -7.73
C ASP A 324 -4.59 8.91 -7.95
N ALA A 325 -4.83 9.64 -6.87
CA ALA A 325 -5.33 11.00 -6.90
C ALA A 325 -4.21 11.99 -7.23
N ASP A 326 -3.61 11.86 -8.42
CA ASP A 326 -2.43 12.63 -8.88
C ASP A 326 -2.59 14.14 -8.76
N ASN A 327 -3.83 14.65 -8.83
CA ASN A 327 -4.10 16.08 -8.69
C ASN A 327 -3.81 16.64 -7.28
N LEU A 328 -3.63 15.77 -6.28
CA LEU A 328 -3.34 16.14 -4.88
C LEU A 328 -1.84 16.26 -4.60
N ILE A 329 -0.97 16.01 -5.58
CA ILE A 329 0.47 16.21 -5.42
C ILE A 329 1.14 16.62 -6.74
N PRO A 330 2.21 17.45 -6.73
CA PRO A 330 2.96 17.74 -7.95
C PRO A 330 3.70 16.54 -8.54
N ASN A 331 3.95 16.58 -9.86
CA ASN A 331 4.53 15.45 -10.58
C ASN A 331 6.00 15.19 -10.18
N TYR A 332 6.74 16.23 -9.81
CA TYR A 332 8.09 16.10 -9.23
C TYR A 332 8.11 15.42 -7.84
N LEU A 333 6.95 15.12 -7.26
CA LEU A 333 6.77 14.36 -6.02
C LEU A 333 5.96 13.06 -6.22
N ARG A 334 5.87 12.55 -7.46
CA ARG A 334 5.11 11.34 -7.79
C ARG A 334 5.55 10.06 -7.06
N PHE A 335 6.71 10.07 -6.40
CA PHE A 335 7.15 8.96 -5.55
C PHE A 335 6.36 8.84 -4.24
N VAL A 336 5.64 9.89 -3.82
CA VAL A 336 4.94 9.89 -2.53
C VAL A 336 3.76 8.93 -2.56
N GLN A 337 3.62 8.19 -1.47
CA GLN A 337 2.52 7.26 -1.21
C GLN A 337 1.72 7.76 -0.02
N GLY A 338 0.43 7.49 0.08
CA GLY A 338 -0.31 7.92 1.26
C GLY A 338 -1.82 8.04 1.09
N VAL A 339 -2.42 8.67 2.09
CA VAL A 339 -3.85 8.97 2.13
C VAL A 339 -4.07 10.45 2.38
N VAL A 340 -5.10 10.99 1.74
CA VAL A 340 -5.63 12.34 2.00
C VAL A 340 -7.12 12.20 2.27
N ASP A 341 -7.56 12.54 3.46
CA ASP A 341 -8.97 12.52 3.89
C ASP A 341 -9.49 13.95 4.04
N SER A 342 -10.28 14.40 3.07
CA SER A 342 -10.82 15.75 3.04
C SER A 342 -12.20 15.80 3.69
N ALA A 343 -12.43 16.82 4.53
CA ALA A 343 -13.76 17.12 5.06
C ALA A 343 -14.60 17.99 4.11
N ASP A 344 -13.93 18.76 3.24
CA ASP A 344 -14.53 19.82 2.42
C ASP A 344 -14.90 19.38 1.01
N LEU A 345 -14.18 18.39 0.45
CA LEU A 345 -14.51 17.89 -0.88
C LEU A 345 -15.88 17.18 -0.87
N PRO A 346 -16.64 17.25 -1.98
CA PRO A 346 -17.92 16.55 -2.06
C PRO A 346 -17.71 15.05 -2.32
N LEU A 347 -18.60 14.20 -1.80
CA LEU A 347 -18.50 12.74 -1.94
C LEU A 347 -18.65 12.25 -3.39
N ASN A 348 -19.36 13.00 -4.24
CA ASN A 348 -19.56 12.68 -5.65
C ASN A 348 -18.46 13.25 -6.56
N VAL A 349 -17.27 13.51 -6.02
CA VAL A 349 -16.16 14.10 -6.78
C VAL A 349 -15.58 13.11 -7.79
N SER A 350 -15.56 13.49 -9.06
CA SER A 350 -14.94 12.73 -10.14
C SER A 350 -13.51 13.20 -10.40
N ARG A 351 -12.71 12.41 -11.14
CA ARG A 351 -11.36 12.81 -11.55
C ARG A 351 -11.33 14.14 -12.32
N GLU A 352 -12.35 14.40 -13.13
CA GLU A 352 -12.53 15.64 -13.89
C GLU A 352 -12.81 16.82 -12.95
N LEU A 353 -13.74 16.64 -11.99
CA LEU A 353 -14.07 17.66 -11.00
C LEU A 353 -12.89 17.99 -10.09
N LEU A 354 -12.01 17.03 -9.80
CA LEU A 354 -10.79 17.29 -9.04
C LEU A 354 -9.83 18.24 -9.78
N GLN A 355 -9.71 18.13 -11.10
CA GLN A 355 -8.75 18.94 -11.88
C GLN A 355 -9.08 20.44 -11.85
N GLU A 356 -10.36 20.79 -11.82
CA GLU A 356 -10.82 22.18 -11.81
C GLU A 356 -11.01 22.76 -10.40
N SER A 357 -10.88 21.93 -9.36
CA SER A 357 -11.16 22.33 -7.98
C SER A 357 -10.06 23.21 -7.38
N ARG A 358 -10.46 24.38 -6.88
CA ARG A 358 -9.59 25.29 -6.13
C ARG A 358 -9.08 24.67 -4.83
N ASP A 359 -9.92 23.88 -4.16
CA ASP A 359 -9.56 23.21 -2.91
C ASP A 359 -8.51 22.14 -3.16
N VAL A 360 -8.64 21.37 -4.25
CA VAL A 360 -7.63 20.39 -4.68
C VAL A 360 -6.29 21.06 -4.94
N LYS A 361 -6.28 22.22 -5.62
CA LYS A 361 -5.04 22.98 -5.83
C LYS A 361 -4.40 23.41 -4.50
N THR A 362 -5.20 23.86 -3.55
CA THR A 362 -4.72 24.29 -2.22
C THR A 362 -4.15 23.11 -1.43
N ILE A 363 -4.84 21.96 -1.45
CA ILE A 363 -4.39 20.71 -0.85
C ILE A 363 -3.08 20.25 -1.50
N ARG A 364 -2.98 20.28 -2.84
CA ARG A 364 -1.77 19.94 -3.60
C ARG A 364 -0.56 20.76 -3.17
N GLU A 365 -0.71 22.07 -3.07
CA GLU A 365 0.36 22.97 -2.62
C GLU A 365 0.75 22.72 -1.16
N GLY A 366 -0.24 22.44 -0.30
CA GLY A 366 -0.03 22.08 1.11
C GLY A 366 0.76 20.78 1.28
N ASN A 367 0.38 19.74 0.53
CA ASN A 367 1.04 18.44 0.52
C ASN A 367 2.49 18.55 0.03
N ALA A 368 2.72 19.30 -1.07
CA ALA A 368 4.06 19.55 -1.59
C ALA A 368 4.99 20.20 -0.56
N ARG A 369 4.50 21.26 0.11
CA ARG A 369 5.26 21.93 1.18
C ARG A 369 5.55 20.98 2.33
N ARG A 370 4.61 20.10 2.68
CA ARG A 370 4.76 19.16 3.78
C ARG A 370 5.84 18.12 3.50
N VAL A 371 5.83 17.54 2.30
CA VAL A 371 6.85 16.58 1.84
C VAL A 371 8.22 17.23 1.80
N LEU A 372 8.35 18.43 1.21
CA LEU A 372 9.62 19.14 1.16
C LEU A 372 10.16 19.49 2.56
N THR A 373 9.29 19.83 3.51
CA THR A 373 9.69 20.06 4.90
C THR A 373 10.13 18.77 5.60
N LEU A 374 9.48 17.63 5.33
CA LEU A 374 9.91 16.34 5.85
C LEU A 374 11.33 16.00 5.35
N LEU A 375 11.58 16.13 4.05
CA LEU A 375 12.88 15.87 3.44
C LEU A 375 13.97 16.82 3.97
N ASP A 376 13.65 18.10 4.15
CA ASP A 376 14.58 19.09 4.72
C ASP A 376 14.94 18.76 6.17
N GLY A 377 13.98 18.22 6.93
CA GLY A 377 14.20 17.72 8.29
C GLY A 377 15.18 16.55 8.32
N LEU A 378 15.00 15.54 7.46
CA LEU A 378 15.94 14.42 7.34
C LEU A 378 17.34 14.90 6.94
N ALA A 379 17.42 15.78 5.94
CA ALA A 379 18.66 16.31 5.39
C ALA A 379 19.49 17.14 6.38
N LYS A 380 18.85 17.71 7.41
CA LYS A 380 19.49 18.55 8.43
C LYS A 380 19.55 17.90 9.81
N SER A 381 19.08 16.67 9.94
CA SER A 381 19.06 15.95 11.21
C SER A 381 20.49 15.74 11.73
N GLU A 382 20.68 15.84 13.05
CA GLU A 382 21.93 15.44 13.70
C GLU A 382 22.01 13.92 13.92
N ASP A 383 20.91 13.19 13.69
CA ASP A 383 20.87 11.72 13.76
C ASP A 383 21.44 11.11 12.46
N GLU A 384 22.48 10.30 12.60
CA GLU A 384 23.12 9.57 11.48
C GLU A 384 22.12 8.69 10.71
N LYS A 385 21.10 8.13 11.39
CA LYS A 385 20.07 7.30 10.73
C LYS A 385 19.18 8.12 9.80
N ASP A 386 18.85 9.36 10.18
CA ASP A 386 18.04 10.25 9.35
C ASP A 386 18.83 10.78 8.16
N GLN A 387 20.12 11.05 8.35
CA GLN A 387 21.02 11.40 7.26
C GLN A 387 21.17 10.26 6.24
N GLU A 388 21.27 9.01 6.72
CA GLU A 388 21.31 7.84 5.83
C GLU A 388 19.98 7.66 5.10
N LYS A 389 18.83 7.85 5.78
CA LYS A 389 17.51 7.87 5.12
C LYS A 389 17.45 8.93 4.01
N PHE A 390 17.95 10.14 4.25
CA PHE A 390 17.99 11.19 3.24
C PHE A 390 18.90 10.84 2.05
N LYS A 391 20.05 10.22 2.32
CA LYS A 391 20.97 9.75 1.28
C LYS A 391 20.31 8.66 0.40
N THR A 392 19.62 7.70 1.01
CA THR A 392 18.84 6.69 0.30
C THR A 392 17.75 7.36 -0.55
N PHE A 393 16.98 8.27 0.04
CA PHE A 393 15.99 9.06 -0.69
C PHE A 393 16.59 9.76 -1.92
N TYR A 394 17.71 10.46 -1.75
CA TYR A 394 18.29 11.23 -2.86
C TYR A 394 18.83 10.33 -3.97
N THR A 395 19.35 9.16 -3.61
CA THR A 395 19.82 8.15 -4.57
C THR A 395 18.67 7.63 -5.43
N GLU A 396 17.52 7.35 -4.83
CA GLU A 396 16.36 6.79 -5.53
C GLU A 396 15.54 7.85 -6.29
N PHE A 397 15.40 9.06 -5.71
CA PHE A 397 14.42 10.05 -6.16
C PHE A 397 15.01 11.42 -6.54
N GLY A 398 16.33 11.61 -6.42
CA GLY A 398 16.98 12.90 -6.69
C GLY A 398 16.73 13.43 -8.10
N SER A 399 16.79 12.56 -9.11
CA SER A 399 16.45 12.89 -10.50
C SER A 399 15.01 13.42 -10.64
N VAL A 400 14.05 12.78 -9.97
CA VAL A 400 12.63 13.17 -10.01
C VAL A 400 12.41 14.49 -9.28
N LEU A 401 13.07 14.69 -8.13
CA LEU A 401 13.00 15.92 -7.36
C LEU A 401 13.50 17.14 -8.15
N LYS A 402 14.53 16.97 -9.00
CA LYS A 402 15.08 18.03 -9.85
C LYS A 402 14.07 18.56 -10.87
N GLU A 403 13.09 17.77 -11.28
CA GLU A 403 12.01 18.23 -12.17
C GLU A 403 11.23 19.41 -11.57
N GLY A 404 11.13 19.46 -10.24
CA GLY A 404 10.44 20.52 -9.53
C GLY A 404 11.03 21.91 -9.75
N LEU A 405 12.30 22.03 -10.19
CA LEU A 405 12.91 23.32 -10.51
C LEU A 405 12.22 24.04 -11.69
N GLY A 406 11.67 23.29 -12.64
CA GLY A 406 10.91 23.83 -13.78
C GLY A 406 9.39 23.70 -13.65
N GLU A 407 8.89 22.92 -12.69
CA GLU A 407 7.44 22.72 -12.44
C GLU A 407 6.91 23.65 -11.34
N ASP A 408 7.63 23.81 -10.22
CA ASP A 408 7.14 24.50 -9.01
C ASP A 408 8.05 25.65 -8.58
N PHE A 409 7.86 26.79 -9.23
CA PHE A 409 8.57 28.03 -8.91
C PHE A 409 8.31 28.53 -7.47
N GLY A 410 7.16 28.20 -6.88
CA GLY A 410 6.80 28.59 -5.52
C GLY A 410 7.62 27.88 -4.45
N ASN A 411 8.07 26.65 -4.74
CA ASN A 411 8.91 25.86 -3.85
C ASN A 411 10.36 25.72 -4.31
N ARG A 412 10.78 26.36 -5.41
CA ARG A 412 12.12 26.25 -6.00
C ARG A 412 13.26 26.43 -4.98
N GLU A 413 13.17 27.40 -4.07
CA GLU A 413 14.19 27.62 -3.04
C GLU A 413 14.31 26.43 -2.07
N ARG A 414 13.18 25.80 -1.71
CA ARG A 414 13.16 24.61 -0.85
C ARG A 414 13.77 23.42 -1.58
N ILE A 415 13.43 23.24 -2.85
CA ILE A 415 13.96 22.17 -3.69
C ILE A 415 15.48 22.31 -3.82
N LEU A 416 16.00 23.51 -4.13
CA LEU A 416 17.43 23.77 -4.25
C LEU A 416 18.23 23.39 -2.99
N LYS A 417 17.68 23.60 -1.78
CA LYS A 417 18.33 23.22 -0.52
C LYS A 417 18.45 21.70 -0.32
N LEU A 418 17.59 20.92 -0.98
CA LEU A 418 17.61 19.46 -0.93
C LEU A 418 18.56 18.85 -1.96
N LEU A 419 18.97 19.58 -3.00
CA LEU A 419 19.81 19.01 -4.04
C LEU A 419 21.21 18.66 -3.52
N ARG A 420 21.74 17.54 -3.99
CA ARG A 420 23.07 16.99 -3.70
C ARG A 420 23.79 16.65 -5.01
N TYR A 421 25.08 16.90 -5.02
CA TYR A 421 25.93 16.73 -6.20
C TYR A 421 27.27 16.12 -5.80
N ALA A 422 27.88 15.42 -6.75
CA ALA A 422 29.32 15.18 -6.73
C ALA A 422 30.04 16.48 -7.12
N THR A 423 31.32 16.59 -6.76
CA THR A 423 32.15 17.75 -7.09
C THR A 423 33.51 17.32 -7.62
N SER A 424 34.26 18.27 -8.17
CA SER A 424 35.62 18.05 -8.65
C SER A 424 36.59 17.54 -7.59
N THR A 425 36.22 17.60 -6.31
CA THR A 425 37.02 17.18 -5.15
C THR A 425 36.40 16.02 -4.37
N ASN A 426 35.14 15.66 -4.63
CA ASN A 426 34.46 14.53 -4.01
C ASN A 426 33.53 13.86 -5.03
N ASP A 427 33.77 12.58 -5.31
CA ASP A 427 32.96 11.83 -6.27
C ASP A 427 31.59 11.39 -5.69
N GLU A 428 31.41 11.46 -4.36
CA GLU A 428 30.15 11.11 -3.72
C GLU A 428 29.09 12.21 -3.92
N VAL A 429 27.86 11.81 -4.20
CA VAL A 429 26.71 12.72 -4.41
C VAL A 429 26.16 13.19 -3.05
N THR A 430 26.94 14.03 -2.36
CA THR A 430 26.66 14.45 -0.98
C THR A 430 26.77 15.95 -0.77
N THR A 431 27.31 16.72 -1.73
CA THR A 431 27.49 18.17 -1.56
C THR A 431 26.21 18.92 -1.91
N SER A 432 25.68 19.69 -0.95
CA SER A 432 24.62 20.68 -1.24
C SER A 432 25.19 21.97 -1.82
N PHE A 433 24.34 22.81 -2.40
CA PHE A 433 24.76 24.16 -2.81
C PHE A 433 25.23 25.01 -1.62
N ALA A 434 24.68 24.80 -0.41
CA ALA A 434 25.12 25.50 0.80
C ALA A 434 26.53 25.07 1.22
N ASP A 435 26.82 23.77 1.13
CA ASP A 435 28.15 23.22 1.42
C ASP A 435 29.20 23.75 0.44
N TYR A 436 28.85 23.82 -0.85
CA TYR A 436 29.69 24.45 -1.87
C TYR A 436 29.96 25.92 -1.53
N LYS A 437 28.90 26.67 -1.19
CA LYS A 437 29.00 28.10 -0.84
C LYS A 437 29.90 28.35 0.36
N ALA A 438 29.83 27.48 1.36
CA ALA A 438 30.70 27.54 2.55
C ALA A 438 32.19 27.32 2.22
N ARG A 439 32.50 26.65 1.10
CA ARG A 439 33.87 26.39 0.62
C ARG A 439 34.32 27.31 -0.52
N MET A 440 33.52 28.31 -0.88
CA MET A 440 33.89 29.28 -1.92
C MET A 440 35.14 30.06 -1.52
N LYS A 441 36.02 30.27 -2.50
CA LYS A 441 37.25 31.06 -2.30
C LYS A 441 36.95 32.55 -2.23
N GLU A 442 37.83 33.29 -1.57
CA GLU A 442 37.79 34.75 -1.58
C GLU A 442 37.79 35.28 -3.03
N GLY A 443 36.86 36.19 -3.34
CA GLY A 443 36.68 36.75 -4.68
C GLY A 443 35.89 35.86 -5.65
N GLN A 444 35.51 34.64 -5.29
CA GLN A 444 34.62 33.81 -6.08
C GLN A 444 33.18 34.35 -6.02
N LYS A 445 32.59 34.66 -7.18
CA LYS A 445 31.24 35.25 -7.29
C LYS A 445 30.17 34.30 -7.84
N ALA A 446 30.57 33.11 -8.27
CA ALA A 446 29.69 32.16 -8.95
C ALA A 446 29.92 30.73 -8.47
N ILE A 447 28.87 29.92 -8.55
CA ILE A 447 28.92 28.47 -8.43
C ILE A 447 29.17 27.91 -9.82
N TYR A 448 30.26 27.14 -9.98
CA TYR A 448 30.61 26.53 -11.25
C TYR A 448 30.10 25.09 -11.29
N TYR A 449 29.53 24.68 -12.42
CA TYR A 449 29.11 23.31 -12.67
C TYR A 449 29.53 22.88 -14.08
N VAL A 450 29.57 21.57 -14.31
CA VAL A 450 29.72 20.97 -15.63
C VAL A 450 28.68 19.87 -15.80
N THR A 451 28.00 19.84 -16.94
CA THR A 451 27.11 18.76 -17.34
C THR A 451 27.83 17.77 -18.25
N ALA A 452 27.59 16.48 -18.07
CA ALA A 452 28.09 15.42 -18.95
C ALA A 452 27.17 14.19 -18.92
N GLU A 453 27.38 13.25 -19.84
CA GLU A 453 26.59 12.00 -19.92
C GLU A 453 26.91 11.00 -18.78
N SER A 454 28.01 11.21 -18.05
CA SER A 454 28.37 10.39 -16.89
C SER A 454 29.29 11.15 -15.94
N LEU A 455 29.34 10.70 -14.68
CA LEU A 455 30.25 11.29 -13.68
C LEU A 455 31.72 11.18 -14.10
N ALA A 456 32.10 10.06 -14.73
CA ALA A 456 33.45 9.85 -15.25
C ALA A 456 33.79 10.85 -16.37
N ALA A 457 32.84 11.13 -17.27
CA ALA A 457 33.02 12.14 -18.31
C ALA A 457 33.13 13.56 -17.73
N ALA A 458 32.27 13.90 -16.76
CA ALA A 458 32.32 15.19 -16.06
C ALA A 458 33.68 15.40 -15.39
N LYS A 459 34.16 14.42 -14.62
CA LYS A 459 35.40 14.49 -13.85
C LYS A 459 36.67 14.63 -14.70
N ASN A 460 36.65 14.03 -15.89
CA ASN A 460 37.76 14.05 -16.85
C ASN A 460 37.60 15.16 -17.91
N SER A 461 36.61 16.04 -17.77
CA SER A 461 36.41 17.14 -18.70
C SER A 461 37.63 18.07 -18.72
N PRO A 462 38.18 18.40 -19.90
CA PRO A 462 39.27 19.38 -20.03
C PRO A 462 38.89 20.76 -19.47
N GLN A 463 37.59 21.07 -19.42
CA GLN A 463 37.08 22.33 -18.88
C GLN A 463 37.42 22.49 -17.38
N LEU A 464 37.66 21.39 -16.66
CA LEU A 464 38.01 21.42 -15.24
C LEU A 464 39.48 21.80 -14.98
N GLU A 465 40.39 21.73 -15.96
CA GLU A 465 41.83 21.94 -15.72
C GLU A 465 42.14 23.32 -15.12
N LEU A 466 41.50 24.37 -15.64
CA LEU A 466 41.68 25.74 -15.13
C LEU A 466 41.17 25.88 -13.69
N PHE A 467 40.04 25.26 -13.37
CA PHE A 467 39.45 25.30 -12.03
C PHE A 467 40.30 24.50 -11.05
N LYS A 468 40.76 23.30 -11.43
CA LYS A 468 41.71 22.48 -10.66
C LYS A 468 42.99 23.26 -10.34
N LYS A 469 43.58 23.95 -11.33
CA LYS A 469 44.79 24.78 -11.13
C LYS A 469 44.55 25.95 -10.18
N LYS A 470 43.36 26.55 -10.21
CA LYS A 470 42.95 27.62 -9.27
C LYS A 470 42.39 27.07 -7.95
N GLY A 471 42.29 25.75 -7.80
CA GLY A 471 41.64 25.03 -6.72
C GLY A 471 40.18 25.47 -6.47
N ILE A 472 39.46 25.89 -7.51
CA ILE A 472 38.03 26.23 -7.42
C ILE A 472 37.25 24.92 -7.57
N GLU A 473 36.36 24.64 -6.63
CA GLU A 473 35.46 23.49 -6.69
C GLU A 473 34.44 23.65 -7.83
N VAL A 474 34.09 22.57 -8.53
CA VAL A 474 33.09 22.56 -9.59
C VAL A 474 32.10 21.43 -9.32
N LEU A 475 30.79 21.70 -9.38
CA LEU A 475 29.75 20.68 -9.27
C LEU A 475 29.74 19.81 -10.53
N LEU A 476 29.64 18.49 -10.35
CA LEU A 476 29.59 17.52 -11.43
C LEU A 476 28.14 17.05 -11.58
N MET A 477 27.53 17.39 -12.72
CA MET A 477 26.15 17.05 -13.06
C MET A 477 26.16 15.99 -14.16
N ALA A 478 25.64 14.82 -13.86
CA ALA A 478 25.74 13.63 -14.71
C ALA A 478 24.38 12.99 -15.00
N GLU A 479 23.29 13.57 -14.49
CA GLU A 479 21.95 13.08 -14.75
C GLU A 479 21.34 13.83 -15.94
N ARG A 480 20.55 13.12 -16.76
CA ARG A 480 19.92 13.70 -17.96
C ARG A 480 19.05 14.93 -17.65
N VAL A 481 18.43 14.95 -16.46
CA VAL A 481 17.59 16.06 -16.00
C VAL A 481 18.38 17.33 -15.69
N ASP A 482 19.68 17.23 -15.40
CA ASP A 482 20.49 18.36 -14.90
C ASP A 482 20.56 19.52 -15.89
N GLU A 483 20.82 19.24 -17.16
CA GLU A 483 20.92 20.28 -18.21
C GLU A 483 19.61 21.04 -18.36
N TRP A 484 18.48 20.32 -18.32
CA TRP A 484 17.16 20.94 -18.36
C TRP A 484 16.88 21.76 -17.09
N ALA A 485 17.14 21.18 -15.91
CA ALA A 485 16.82 21.77 -14.62
C ALA A 485 17.60 23.07 -14.37
N MET A 486 18.86 23.13 -14.80
CA MET A 486 19.70 24.32 -14.63
C MET A 486 19.24 25.53 -15.46
N ASN A 487 18.39 25.35 -16.49
CA ASN A 487 17.79 26.48 -17.19
C ASN A 487 16.85 27.31 -16.31
N PHE A 488 16.37 26.75 -15.19
CA PHE A 488 15.47 27.41 -14.25
C PHE A 488 16.16 27.93 -12.99
N VAL A 489 17.48 27.72 -12.87
CA VAL A 489 18.27 28.09 -11.69
C VAL A 489 19.25 29.19 -12.08
N HIS A 490 19.04 30.39 -11.54
CA HIS A 490 19.87 31.56 -11.83
C HIS A 490 20.67 32.06 -10.62
N GLU A 491 20.28 31.66 -9.41
CA GLU A 491 20.92 32.08 -8.16
C GLU A 491 20.67 31.06 -7.02
N PHE A 492 21.55 31.09 -6.00
CA PHE A 492 21.44 30.34 -4.74
C PHE A 492 22.17 31.04 -3.56
#